data_AF-A0A2N5GV53-F1
#
_entry.id   AF-A0A2N5GV53-F1
#
_cell.length_a   1.000
_cell.length_b   1.000
_cell.length_c   1.000
_cell.angle_alpha   90.00
_cell.angle_beta   90.00
_cell.angle_gamma   90.00
#
_symmetry.space_group_name_H-M   'P 1'
#
loop_
_entity.id
_entity.type
_entity.pdbx_description
1 polymer ?
#
loop_
_entity_poly.entity_id
_entity_poly.type
_entity_poly.pdbx_seq_one_letter_code
_entity_poly.pdbx_strand_id
1 'polypeptide(L)'
;MNAEIKINYGEIQETLSQFKAAAESMETSVPAGAFGSTQLDVARKLDELNQLLQQVLVSYKSLLLSNINGTEQSVQSMKEADQQVAGQIAQMR
;
A
#
# COMPACT_ATOMS: atom_id res chain seq x y z
N MET A 1 13.75 27.95 6.72
CA MET A 1 14.23 26.62 6.30
C MET A 1 13.55 26.31 4.98
N ASN A 2 14.24 26.49 3.85
CA ASN A 2 13.74 25.98 2.56
C ASN A 2 14.19 24.53 2.45
N ALA A 3 13.28 23.60 2.69
CA ALA A 3 13.52 22.20 2.38
C ALA A 3 13.39 22.05 0.85
N GLU A 4 14.51 21.77 0.18
CA GLU A 4 14.50 21.42 -1.23
C GLU A 4 13.91 20.02 -1.40
N ILE A 5 12.97 19.87 -2.34
CA ILE A 5 12.35 18.58 -2.65
C ILE A 5 13.14 17.95 -3.79
N LYS A 6 13.79 16.82 -3.53
CA LYS A 6 14.54 16.02 -4.52
C LYS A 6 13.80 14.73 -4.81
N ILE A 7 13.56 14.45 -6.10
CA ILE A 7 12.82 13.27 -6.54
C ILE A 7 13.66 12.46 -7.52
N ASN A 8 13.86 11.19 -7.19
CA ASN A 8 14.32 10.18 -8.13
C ASN A 8 13.12 9.35 -8.60
N TYR A 9 12.54 9.73 -9.75
CA TYR A 9 11.32 9.11 -10.27
C TYR A 9 11.48 7.60 -10.50
N GLY A 10 12.65 7.16 -10.99
CA GLY A 10 12.91 5.75 -11.31
C GLY A 10 12.94 4.88 -10.06
N GLU A 11 13.69 5.30 -9.04
CA GLU A 11 13.82 4.57 -7.78
C GLU A 11 12.48 4.47 -7.02
N ILE A 12 11.69 5.54 -7.04
CA ILE A 12 10.36 5.54 -6.42
C ILE A 12 9.43 4.59 -7.18
N GLN A 13 9.40 4.63 -8.52
CA GLN A 13 8.54 3.76 -9.30
C GLN A 13 8.90 2.28 -9.11
N GLU A 14 10.20 1.95 -9.05
CA GLU A 14 10.67 0.60 -8.76
C GLU A 14 10.22 0.14 -7.37
N THR A 15 10.44 0.97 -6.36
CA THR A 15 10.08 0.66 -4.96
C THR A 15 8.57 0.48 -4.79
N LEU A 16 7.76 1.36 -5.39
CA LEU A 16 6.30 1.25 -5.35
C LEU A 16 5.80 0.00 -6.08
N SER A 17 6.44 -0.38 -7.19
CA SER A 17 6.12 -1.62 -7.89
C SER A 17 6.38 -2.87 -7.04
N GLN A 18 7.51 -2.89 -6.31
CA GLN A 18 7.82 -3.97 -5.38
C GLN A 18 6.81 -4.04 -4.22
N PHE A 19 6.45 -2.90 -3.63
CA PHE A 19 5.43 -2.84 -2.59
C PHE A 19 4.07 -3.31 -3.09
N LYS A 20 3.68 -2.93 -4.31
CA LYS A 20 2.43 -3.37 -4.93
C LYS A 20 2.39 -4.87 -5.12
N ALA A 21 3.46 -5.45 -5.68
CA ALA A 21 3.57 -6.89 -5.84
C ALA A 21 3.50 -7.64 -4.50
N ALA A 22 4.21 -7.14 -3.48
CA ALA A 22 4.18 -7.72 -2.13
C ALA A 22 2.76 -7.64 -1.52
N ALA A 23 2.11 -6.48 -1.61
CA ALA A 23 0.75 -6.27 -1.11
C ALA A 23 -0.26 -7.18 -1.82
N GLU A 24 -0.18 -7.31 -3.14
CA GLU A 24 -1.06 -8.18 -3.94
C GLU A 24 -0.86 -9.66 -3.58
N SER A 25 0.38 -10.09 -3.38
CA SER A 25 0.74 -11.46 -2.98
C SER A 25 0.37 -11.82 -1.53
N MET A 26 0.08 -10.82 -0.68
CA MET A 26 -0.26 -11.06 0.71
C MET A 26 -1.57 -11.84 0.83
N GLU A 27 -1.49 -13.04 1.36
CA GLU A 27 -2.63 -13.89 1.68
C GLU A 27 -3.27 -13.43 2.98
N THR A 28 -4.58 -13.14 2.92
CA THR A 28 -5.35 -12.64 4.05
C THR A 28 -6.39 -13.65 4.53
N SER A 29 -6.55 -14.77 3.82
CA SER A 29 -7.42 -15.87 4.22
C SER A 29 -6.80 -16.64 5.37
N VAL A 30 -7.60 -16.84 6.42
CA VAL A 30 -7.32 -17.85 7.43
C VAL A 30 -8.30 -19.01 7.20
N PRO A 31 -7.86 -20.27 7.18
CA PRO A 31 -8.76 -21.41 6.99
C PRO A 31 -9.85 -21.40 8.07
N ALA A 32 -11.08 -21.16 7.65
CA ALA A 32 -12.23 -21.18 8.54
C ALA A 32 -12.55 -22.62 8.98
N GLY A 33 -12.90 -22.79 10.25
CA GLY A 33 -13.55 -24.03 10.70
C GLY A 33 -12.62 -25.19 11.09
N ALA A 34 -11.32 -24.95 11.32
CA ALA A 34 -10.43 -25.97 11.89
C ALA A 34 -10.95 -26.54 13.23
N PHE A 35 -11.82 -25.78 13.92
CA PHE A 35 -12.37 -26.12 15.22
C PHE A 35 -13.91 -26.06 15.30
N GLY A 36 -14.59 -25.95 14.15
CA GLY A 36 -16.01 -25.55 14.06
C GLY A 36 -17.05 -26.44 14.77
N SER A 37 -16.66 -27.57 15.34
CA SER A 37 -17.51 -28.49 16.11
C SER A 37 -17.00 -28.78 17.53
N THR A 38 -15.94 -28.10 17.98
CA THR A 38 -15.32 -28.38 19.27
C THR A 38 -16.02 -27.64 20.42
N GLN A 39 -16.35 -28.37 21.49
CA GLN A 39 -16.91 -27.81 22.73
C GLN A 39 -15.86 -27.15 23.63
N LEU A 40 -14.56 -27.34 23.35
CA LEU A 40 -13.45 -26.74 24.10
C LEU A 40 -13.39 -25.22 23.89
N ASP A 41 -13.45 -24.46 24.99
CA ASP A 41 -13.37 -22.99 24.97
C ASP A 41 -12.10 -22.46 24.30
N VAL A 42 -10.98 -23.16 24.43
CA VAL A 42 -9.69 -22.78 23.81
C VAL A 42 -9.80 -22.76 22.29
N ALA A 43 -10.48 -23.76 21.71
CA ALA A 43 -10.61 -23.89 20.26
C ALA A 43 -11.51 -22.79 19.68
N ARG A 44 -12.58 -22.41 20.40
CA ARG A 44 -13.42 -21.25 20.07
C ARG A 44 -12.64 -19.94 20.08
N LYS A 45 -11.88 -19.68 21.15
CA LYS A 45 -11.05 -18.47 21.24
C LYS A 45 -10.00 -18.38 20.15
N LEU A 46 -9.43 -19.51 19.73
CA LEU A 46 -8.48 -19.55 18.62
C LEU A 46 -9.15 -19.23 17.28
N ASP A 47 -10.37 -19.72 17.07
CA ASP A 47 -11.16 -19.36 15.87
C ASP A 47 -11.52 -17.86 15.85
N GLU A 48 -11.98 -17.30 16.97
CA GLU A 48 -12.24 -15.86 17.12
C GLU A 48 -10.98 -15.02 16.85
N LEU A 49 -9.83 -15.44 17.38
CA LEU A 49 -8.55 -14.76 17.14
C LEU A 49 -8.15 -14.80 15.67
N ASN A 50 -8.32 -15.95 15.02
CA ASN A 50 -8.06 -16.12 13.58
C ASN A 50 -8.93 -15.20 12.72
N GLN A 51 -10.22 -15.07 13.05
CA GLN A 51 -11.12 -14.16 12.37
C GLN A 51 -10.71 -12.69 12.54
N LEU A 52 -10.31 -12.31 13.75
CA LEU A 52 -9.79 -10.96 14.03
C LEU A 52 -8.49 -10.68 13.26
N LEU A 53 -7.57 -11.63 13.23
CA LEU A 53 -6.33 -11.52 12.46
C LEU A 53 -6.61 -11.38 10.96
N GLN A 54 -7.51 -12.18 10.42
CA GLN A 54 -7.95 -12.05 9.03
C GLN A 54 -8.49 -10.65 8.74
N GLN A 55 -9.33 -10.11 9.61
CA GLN A 55 -9.87 -8.76 9.44
C GLN A 55 -8.77 -7.69 9.44
N VAL A 56 -7.81 -7.78 10.37
CA VAL A 56 -6.66 -6.88 10.43
C VAL A 56 -5.81 -6.96 9.15
N LEU A 57 -5.54 -8.17 8.66
CA LEU A 57 -4.76 -8.39 7.43
C LEU A 57 -5.45 -7.80 6.20
N VAL A 58 -6.76 -7.98 6.06
CA VAL A 58 -7.55 -7.38 4.98
C VAL A 58 -7.50 -5.85 5.04
N SER A 59 -7.72 -5.27 6.22
CA SER A 59 -7.67 -3.82 6.41
C SER A 59 -6.27 -3.26 6.11
N TYR A 60 -5.21 -3.94 6.57
CA TYR A 60 -3.84 -3.55 6.29
C TYR A 60 -3.51 -3.61 4.80
N LYS A 61 -3.89 -4.69 4.11
CA LYS A 61 -3.73 -4.82 2.64
C LYS A 61 -4.35 -3.63 1.90
N SER A 62 -5.58 -3.31 2.26
CA SER A 62 -6.34 -2.22 1.64
C SER A 62 -5.67 -0.86 1.87
N LEU A 63 -5.25 -0.57 3.10
CA LEU A 63 -4.55 0.67 3.44
C LEU A 63 -3.21 0.78 2.69
N LEU A 64 -2.44 -0.30 2.63
CA LEU A 64 -1.16 -0.32 1.94
C LEU A 64 -1.33 -0.02 0.44
N LEU A 65 -2.29 -0.68 -0.23
CA LEU A 65 -2.60 -0.41 -1.63
C LEU A 65 -3.08 1.03 -1.86
N SER A 66 -3.88 1.58 -0.95
CA SER A 66 -4.32 2.98 -1.02
C SER A 66 -3.14 3.94 -0.94
N ASN A 67 -2.20 3.72 -0.02
CA ASN A 67 -0.99 4.54 0.14
C ASN A 67 -0.06 4.45 -1.08
N ILE A 68 0.10 3.26 -1.66
CA ILE A 68 0.87 3.07 -2.90
C ILE A 68 0.29 3.92 -4.02
N ASN A 69 -1.02 3.77 -4.29
CA ASN A 69 -1.70 4.53 -5.34
C ASN A 69 -1.63 6.06 -5.09
N GLY A 70 -1.80 6.50 -3.85
CA GLY A 70 -1.70 7.91 -3.49
C GLY A 70 -0.29 8.46 -3.69
N THR A 71 0.74 7.65 -3.43
CA THR A 71 2.15 8.03 -3.65
C THR A 71 2.45 8.10 -5.15
N GLU A 72 1.99 7.13 -5.95
CA GLU A 72 2.14 7.15 -7.42
C GLU A 72 1.53 8.42 -8.02
N GLN A 73 0.30 8.76 -7.62
CA GLN A 73 -0.37 9.98 -8.07
C GLN A 73 0.40 11.25 -7.66
N SER A 74 0.88 11.32 -6.43
CA SER A 74 1.63 12.48 -5.94
C SER A 74 2.92 12.69 -6.72
N VAL A 75 3.67 11.61 -6.99
CA VAL A 75 4.89 11.65 -7.79
C VAL A 75 4.60 12.07 -9.24
N GLN A 76 3.52 11.55 -9.82
CA GLN A 76 3.11 11.93 -11.17
C GLN A 76 2.72 13.42 -11.24
N SER A 77 1.98 13.94 -10.27
CA SER A 77 1.64 15.37 -10.20
C SER A 77 2.89 16.25 -10.06
N MET A 78 3.89 15.82 -9.29
CA MET A 78 5.15 16.56 -9.18
C MET A 78 5.92 16.57 -10.50
N LYS A 79 5.91 15.45 -11.25
CA LYS A 79 6.50 15.37 -12.59
C LYS A 79 5.83 16.31 -13.58
N GLU A 80 4.51 16.34 -13.58
CA GLU A 80 3.72 17.23 -14.46
C GLU A 80 3.98 18.71 -14.13
N ALA A 81 4.03 19.06 -12.84
CA ALA A 81 4.36 20.42 -12.41
C ALA A 81 5.76 20.84 -12.89
N ASP A 82 6.76 19.96 -12.74
CA ASP A 82 8.13 20.22 -13.20
C ASP A 82 8.19 20.42 -14.73
N GLN A 83 7.51 19.57 -15.49
CA GLN A 83 7.40 19.69 -16.94
C GLN A 83 6.71 20.98 -17.39
N GLN A 84 5.64 21.38 -16.69
CA GLN A 84 4.92 22.62 -16.98
C GLN A 84 5.81 23.84 -16.77
N VAL A 85 6.53 23.90 -15.64
CA VAL A 85 7.47 24.99 -15.33
C VAL A 85 8.61 25.02 -16.36
N ALA A 86 9.20 23.86 -16.69
CA ALA A 86 10.25 23.78 -17.70
C ALA A 86 9.78 24.27 -19.08
N GLY A 87 8.55 23.91 -19.49
CA GLY A 87 7.94 24.37 -20.73
C GLY A 87 7.73 25.89 -20.77
N GLN A 88 7.25 26.48 -19.67
CA GLN A 88 7.10 27.94 -19.55
C GLN A 88 8.45 28.66 -19.66
N ILE A 89 9.50 28.12 -19.01
CA ILE A 89 10.85 28.68 -19.10
C ILE A 89 11.40 28.61 -20.53
N ALA A 90 11.18 27.49 -21.23
CA ALA A 90 11.63 27.31 -22.61
C ALA A 90 10.97 28.30 -23.58
N GLN A 91 9.70 28.66 -23.36
CA GLN A 91 8.97 29.63 -24.19
C GLN A 91 9.38 31.09 -23.95
N MET A 92 9.99 31.40 -22.81
CA MET A 92 10.47 32.75 -22.48
C MET A 92 11.87 33.05 -23.04
N ARG A 93 12.56 32.06 -23.61
CA ARG A 93 13.87 32.20 -24.24
C ARG A 93 13.75 32.35 -25.76
#